data_AF-A0A2D5VI08-F1
#
_entry.id   AF-A0A2D5VI08-F1
#
_cell.length_a   1.000
_cell.length_b   1.000
_cell.length_c   1.000
_cell.angle_alpha   90.00
_cell.angle_beta   90.00
_cell.angle_gamma   90.00
#
_symmetry.space_group_name_H-M   'P 1'
#
loop_
_entity.id
_entity.type
_entity.pdbx_description
1 polymer ?
#
loop_
_entity_poly.entity_id
_entity_poly.type
_entity_poly.pdbx_seq_one_letter_code
_entity_poly.pdbx_strand_id
1 'polypeptide(L)'
;MNLNDRQHVFIEAENFENKGGWVVDPQFVEQMGSPYLLAHGLGSPVENARTRIEFPAMGQYHVWVRTKNWAPGNWEAAGRFKLIVNRVELEHTLGTKPGWNWQYAGNVEINETSTSIELRDLTGFEGRCDAIYFCSEYQEPLGQLEELDNWRKKMVGESDRPNKTDSFDVVIVGGRIAGCAAAIAAAEKGLNVALIHDRPILGGNASSETRVHTEGIPWHSKRIISMINTKHWPNGSPLAKQDDRKRHENIEKYENIHLYLQWRAFTAITENNSIESVDTRHTATGETRRFNAPFFIDCTGDGWLGFWAGAEMMYGREPVSKYDESWPKYGELWSPNEGDNRVMGSSVLWRTIDTGEPVDFPQVPWSMEVVGNFEAIEGTWHWEFSHNDLHQVNDSEIIRDHMFKAIYGSFYNAKQQPEN
;
A
#
# COMPACT_ATOMS: atom_id res chain seq x y z
N MET A 1 11.42 20.54 -25.76
CA MET A 1 12.87 20.23 -25.75
C MET A 1 13.02 18.76 -25.41
N ASN A 2 13.86 18.03 -26.13
CA ASN A 2 14.06 16.59 -25.96
C ASN A 2 14.69 16.31 -24.58
N LEU A 3 14.12 15.37 -23.82
CA LEU A 3 14.69 14.86 -22.56
C LEU A 3 16.11 14.27 -22.77
N ASN A 4 16.45 13.88 -24.00
CA ASN A 4 17.72 13.24 -24.36
C ASN A 4 18.97 14.13 -24.29
N ASP A 5 18.86 15.46 -24.24
CA ASP A 5 20.04 16.34 -24.19
C ASP A 5 20.44 16.75 -22.75
N ARG A 6 19.67 16.35 -21.73
CA ARG A 6 19.91 16.73 -20.33
C ARG A 6 20.54 15.58 -19.54
N GLN A 7 21.58 15.88 -18.76
CA GLN A 7 22.09 14.93 -17.77
C GLN A 7 21.11 14.89 -16.59
N HIS A 8 20.44 13.76 -16.44
CA HIS A 8 19.47 13.56 -15.39
C HIS A 8 19.56 12.14 -14.83
N VAL A 9 19.10 11.99 -13.59
CA VAL A 9 18.97 10.70 -12.91
C VAL A 9 17.61 10.69 -12.22
N PHE A 10 16.80 9.68 -12.52
CA PHE A 10 15.51 9.46 -11.87
C PHE A 10 15.58 8.18 -11.03
N ILE A 11 15.18 8.27 -9.77
CA ILE A 11 15.24 7.17 -8.81
C ILE A 11 13.83 6.98 -8.23
N GLU A 12 13.30 5.78 -8.36
CA GLU A 12 12.10 5.35 -7.64
C GLU A 12 12.51 4.84 -6.26
N ALA A 13 11.93 5.39 -5.19
CA ALA A 13 12.43 5.20 -3.84
C ALA A 13 12.23 3.77 -3.33
N GLU A 14 11.17 3.07 -3.78
CA GLU A 14 10.93 1.66 -3.47
C GLU A 14 12.07 0.74 -3.93
N ASN A 15 12.85 1.16 -4.93
CA ASN A 15 14.00 0.43 -5.46
C ASN A 15 15.28 0.62 -4.63
N PHE A 16 15.24 1.33 -3.49
CA PHE A 16 16.39 1.43 -2.61
C PHE A 16 16.87 0.05 -2.14
N GLU A 17 18.17 -0.22 -2.30
CA GLU A 17 18.81 -1.50 -1.97
C GLU A 17 18.67 -1.85 -0.49
N ASN A 18 18.88 -0.87 0.39
CA ASN A 18 18.66 -0.98 1.82
C ASN A 18 17.60 0.02 2.25
N LYS A 19 16.49 -0.45 2.82
CA LYS A 19 15.40 0.43 3.24
C LYS A 19 15.56 0.94 4.67
N GLY A 20 16.57 0.46 5.41
CA GLY A 20 16.75 0.80 6.82
C GLY A 20 15.50 0.41 7.61
N GLY A 21 14.88 1.38 8.28
CA GLY A 21 13.57 1.22 8.91
C GLY A 21 12.39 1.77 8.10
N TRP A 22 12.62 2.23 6.86
CA TRP A 22 11.55 2.59 5.93
C TRP A 22 10.89 1.33 5.36
N VAL A 23 9.60 1.40 5.06
CA VAL A 23 8.84 0.31 4.44
C VAL A 23 8.31 0.73 3.08
N VAL A 24 8.17 -0.23 2.16
CA VAL A 24 7.50 0.03 0.87
C VAL A 24 6.00 0.01 1.11
N ASP A 25 5.33 1.06 0.67
CA ASP A 25 3.90 1.18 0.70
C ASP A 25 3.31 1.18 -0.71
N PRO A 26 2.73 0.05 -1.16
CA PRO A 26 2.07 -0.06 -2.45
C PRO A 26 0.54 0.13 -2.36
N GLN A 27 -0.01 0.54 -1.22
CA GLN A 27 -1.46 0.51 -1.00
C GLN A 27 -2.23 1.48 -1.91
N PHE A 28 -1.62 2.62 -2.26
CA PHE A 28 -2.31 3.72 -2.96
C PHE A 28 -1.78 3.96 -4.37
N VAL A 29 -1.21 2.93 -5.00
CA VAL A 29 -0.62 3.05 -6.34
C VAL A 29 -1.66 3.54 -7.35
N GLU A 30 -2.92 3.12 -7.23
CA GLU A 30 -3.99 3.56 -8.14
C GLU A 30 -4.32 5.06 -8.02
N GLN A 31 -4.13 5.64 -6.83
CA GLN A 31 -4.35 7.07 -6.60
C GLN A 31 -3.09 7.91 -6.82
N MET A 32 -1.91 7.34 -6.59
CA MET A 32 -0.61 8.03 -6.55
C MET A 32 0.22 7.87 -7.83
N GLY A 33 -0.01 6.79 -8.58
CA GLY A 33 0.79 6.33 -9.71
C GLY A 33 1.94 5.38 -9.35
N SER A 34 2.32 5.27 -8.07
CA SER A 34 3.51 4.51 -7.66
C SER A 34 3.49 4.03 -6.21
N PRO A 35 4.27 2.98 -5.87
CA PRO A 35 4.69 2.72 -4.51
C PRO A 35 5.61 3.82 -4.00
N TYR A 36 5.81 3.89 -2.69
CA TYR A 36 6.72 4.86 -2.07
C TYR A 36 7.30 4.30 -0.78
N LEU A 37 8.39 4.91 -0.30
CA LEU A 37 8.93 4.62 1.02
C LEU A 37 8.21 5.43 2.09
N LEU A 38 7.87 4.74 3.18
CA LEU A 38 7.19 5.26 4.36
C LEU A 38 8.05 5.07 5.62
N ALA A 39 8.32 6.14 6.36
CA ALA A 39 9.04 6.11 7.64
C ALA A 39 8.07 5.89 8.81
N HIS A 40 7.70 4.64 9.07
CA HIS A 40 6.76 4.25 10.13
C HIS A 40 7.47 3.98 11.46
N GLY A 41 7.97 5.03 12.10
CA GLY A 41 8.83 4.96 13.29
C GLY A 41 8.11 5.07 14.64
N LEU A 42 6.79 5.26 14.64
CA LEU A 42 5.97 5.43 15.85
C LEU A 42 6.50 6.55 16.78
N GLY A 43 6.95 7.66 16.20
CA GLY A 43 7.50 8.82 16.93
C GLY A 43 8.99 8.75 17.24
N SER A 44 9.69 7.70 16.80
CA SER A 44 11.15 7.63 16.79
C SER A 44 11.68 7.60 15.36
N PRO A 45 12.67 8.43 14.99
CA PRO A 45 13.24 8.38 13.64
C PRO A 45 13.73 6.98 13.27
N VAL A 46 13.32 6.51 12.09
CA VAL A 46 13.74 5.20 11.59
C VAL A 46 15.18 5.22 11.04
N GLU A 47 15.83 4.06 10.98
CA GLU A 47 17.14 3.94 10.32
C GLU A 47 17.08 4.37 8.85
N ASN A 48 18.14 5.04 8.37
CA ASN A 48 18.19 5.58 7.03
C ASN A 48 17.98 4.51 5.95
N ALA A 49 17.14 4.80 4.96
CA ALA A 49 17.16 4.08 3.69
C ALA A 49 18.38 4.54 2.88
N ARG A 50 19.05 3.62 2.18
CA ARG A 50 20.27 3.86 1.40
C ARG A 50 20.26 3.10 0.09
N THR A 51 20.80 3.73 -0.96
CA THR A 51 21.06 3.09 -2.24
C THR A 51 22.29 3.70 -2.91
N ARG A 52 22.84 3.02 -3.91
CA ARG A 52 23.90 3.55 -4.77
C ARG A 52 23.39 3.73 -6.20
N ILE A 53 23.78 4.84 -6.80
CA ILE A 53 23.34 5.21 -8.15
C ILE A 53 24.54 5.64 -8.98
N GLU A 54 24.57 5.18 -10.22
CA GLU A 54 25.55 5.62 -11.22
C GLU A 54 25.03 6.84 -11.96
N PHE A 55 25.72 7.97 -11.79
CA PHE A 55 25.43 9.21 -12.51
C PHE A 55 26.05 9.18 -13.92
N PRO A 56 25.36 9.72 -14.94
CA PRO A 56 25.85 9.72 -16.32
C PRO A 56 27.10 10.60 -16.50
N ALA A 57 27.30 11.59 -15.63
CA ALA A 57 28.48 12.43 -15.60
C ALA A 57 28.66 13.08 -14.22
N MET A 58 29.91 13.46 -13.93
CA MET A 58 30.25 14.34 -12.81
C MET A 58 29.78 15.78 -13.07
N GLY A 59 29.59 16.55 -12.01
CA GLY A 59 29.20 17.96 -12.08
C GLY A 59 28.13 18.35 -11.06
N GLN A 60 27.64 19.57 -11.17
CA GLN A 60 26.59 20.08 -10.30
C GLN A 60 25.21 19.56 -10.73
N TYR A 61 24.43 19.08 -9.77
CA TYR A 61 23.05 18.67 -9.95
C TYR A 61 22.11 19.38 -8.98
N HIS A 62 20.95 19.75 -9.49
CA HIS A 62 19.78 20.19 -8.74
C HIS A 62 18.90 18.99 -8.40
N VAL A 63 18.46 18.90 -7.15
CA VAL A 63 17.80 17.71 -6.62
C VAL A 63 16.38 18.03 -6.19
N TRP A 64 15.42 17.26 -6.70
CA TRP A 64 14.00 17.34 -6.36
C TRP A 64 13.53 15.99 -5.82
N VAL A 65 12.64 16.03 -4.83
CA VAL A 65 12.04 14.84 -4.22
C VAL A 65 10.52 14.93 -4.28
N ARG A 66 9.85 13.89 -4.78
CA ARG A 66 8.38 13.79 -4.76
C ARG A 66 7.94 13.25 -3.41
N THR A 67 7.20 14.06 -2.68
CA THR A 67 6.83 13.81 -1.28
C THR A 67 5.53 14.56 -0.93
N LYS A 68 4.97 14.27 0.25
CA LYS A 68 3.73 14.84 0.76
C LYS A 68 3.86 15.11 2.27
N ASN A 69 3.42 16.28 2.70
CA ASN A 69 3.02 16.50 4.09
C ASN A 69 1.65 15.87 4.31
N TRP A 70 1.60 14.75 5.03
CA TRP A 70 0.39 13.97 5.24
C TRP A 70 -0.53 14.56 6.33
N ALA A 71 0.00 15.45 7.18
CA ALA A 71 -0.75 16.13 8.22
C ALA A 71 -0.49 17.64 8.21
N PRO A 72 -0.97 18.37 7.19
CA PRO A 72 -0.80 19.82 7.12
C PRO A 72 -1.62 20.55 8.18
N GLY A 73 -1.09 21.68 8.67
CA GLY A 73 -1.76 22.57 9.63
C GLY A 73 -0.79 23.57 10.26
N ASN A 74 -1.20 24.18 11.38
CA ASN A 74 -0.41 25.22 12.08
C ASN A 74 0.59 24.60 13.07
N TRP A 75 1.41 23.69 12.58
CA TRP A 75 2.44 22.95 13.33
C TRP A 75 3.57 22.55 12.38
N GLU A 76 4.69 22.09 12.94
CA GLU A 76 5.73 21.48 12.11
C GLU A 76 5.21 20.19 11.46
N ALA A 77 5.53 20.00 10.18
CA ALA A 77 5.09 18.82 9.44
C ALA A 77 5.52 17.52 10.14
N ALA A 78 4.59 16.56 10.23
CA ALA A 78 4.78 15.34 10.99
C ALA A 78 5.85 14.43 10.35
N GLY A 79 5.79 14.20 9.04
CA GLY A 79 6.68 13.28 8.31
C GLY A 79 7.87 13.97 7.65
N ARG A 80 8.66 14.74 8.41
CA ARG A 80 9.84 15.43 7.87
C ARG A 80 11.03 14.50 7.72
N PHE A 81 11.80 14.70 6.66
CA PHE A 81 13.04 13.97 6.40
C PHE A 81 14.05 14.82 5.62
N LYS A 82 15.28 14.31 5.53
CA LYS A 82 16.40 14.90 4.80
C LYS A 82 16.93 13.94 3.74
N LEU A 83 17.46 14.52 2.66
CA LEU A 83 18.21 13.78 1.64
C LEU A 83 19.71 13.98 1.89
N ILE A 84 20.45 12.88 1.87
CA ILE A 84 21.91 12.88 1.99
C ILE A 84 22.50 12.32 0.70
N VAL A 85 23.46 13.02 0.11
CA VAL A 85 24.16 12.62 -1.12
C VAL A 85 25.65 12.60 -0.83
N ASN A 86 26.31 11.44 -0.95
CA ASN A 86 27.72 11.25 -0.60
C ASN A 86 28.10 11.82 0.78
N ARG A 87 27.30 11.51 1.80
CA ARG A 87 27.47 11.98 3.20
C ARG A 87 27.26 13.48 3.40
N VAL A 88 26.85 14.21 2.36
CA VAL A 88 26.45 15.62 2.45
C VAL A 88 24.94 15.70 2.58
N GLU A 89 24.46 16.19 3.72
CA GLU A 89 23.03 16.45 3.93
C GLU A 89 22.63 17.72 3.16
N LEU A 90 21.57 17.63 2.36
CA LEU A 90 21.09 18.77 1.57
C LEU A 90 20.33 19.79 2.43
N GLU A 91 20.34 21.04 1.97
CA GLU A 91 19.90 22.22 2.74
C GLU A 91 18.43 22.15 3.17
N HIS A 92 17.51 21.71 2.31
CA HIS A 92 16.08 21.83 2.56
C HIS A 92 15.51 20.60 3.26
N THR A 93 14.57 20.83 4.17
CA THR A 93 13.78 19.76 4.81
C THR A 93 12.59 19.41 3.95
N LEU A 94 12.37 18.11 3.73
CA LEU A 94 11.35 17.56 2.84
C LEU A 94 10.11 17.11 3.63
N GLY A 95 9.03 16.80 2.93
CA GLY A 95 7.75 16.37 3.53
C GLY A 95 6.96 17.53 4.14
N THR A 96 7.17 18.76 3.66
CA THR A 96 6.62 19.98 4.30
C THR A 96 5.38 20.56 3.61
N LYS A 97 5.22 20.35 2.30
CA LYS A 97 4.08 20.86 1.51
C LYS A 97 2.92 19.86 1.40
N PRO A 98 1.66 20.31 1.48
CA PRO A 98 0.48 19.44 1.33
C PRO A 98 0.34 18.89 -0.09
N GLY A 99 -0.33 17.74 -0.20
CA GLY A 99 -0.50 17.02 -1.47
C GLY A 99 0.81 16.41 -1.99
N TRP A 100 0.73 15.50 -2.96
CA TRP A 100 1.91 14.97 -3.62
C TRP A 100 2.51 16.01 -4.56
N ASN A 101 3.75 16.43 -4.30
CA ASN A 101 4.44 17.45 -5.09
C ASN A 101 5.97 17.25 -5.08
N TRP A 102 6.66 17.93 -6.00
CA TRP A 102 8.11 18.00 -6.01
C TRP A 102 8.61 19.08 -5.06
N GLN A 103 9.51 18.70 -4.15
CA GLN A 103 10.17 19.61 -3.22
C GLN A 103 11.67 19.66 -3.55
N TYR A 104 12.19 20.87 -3.71
CA TYR A 104 13.62 21.08 -3.94
C TYR A 104 14.38 20.70 -2.67
N ALA A 105 15.30 19.76 -2.78
CA ALA A 105 16.14 19.31 -1.67
C ALA A 105 17.42 20.15 -1.54
N GLY A 106 17.92 20.66 -2.67
CA GLY A 106 19.14 21.46 -2.74
C GLY A 106 19.92 21.19 -4.03
N ASN A 107 21.16 21.67 -4.08
CA ASN A 107 22.12 21.31 -5.12
C ASN A 107 23.29 20.54 -4.51
N VAL A 108 23.96 19.73 -5.31
CA VAL A 108 25.11 18.92 -4.91
C VAL A 108 26.11 18.78 -6.06
N GLU A 109 27.39 18.80 -5.73
CA GLU A 109 28.47 18.50 -6.67
C GLU A 109 28.76 16.99 -6.65
N ILE A 110 28.61 16.33 -7.80
CA ILE A 110 28.90 14.91 -7.98
C ILE A 110 30.32 14.76 -8.50
N ASN A 111 31.24 14.34 -7.62
CA ASN A 111 32.65 14.15 -7.94
C ASN A 111 33.01 12.71 -8.36
N GLU A 112 32.14 11.75 -8.05
CA GLU A 112 32.28 10.34 -8.39
C GLU A 112 30.95 9.84 -8.95
N THR A 113 30.96 9.14 -10.08
CA THR A 113 29.72 8.70 -10.74
C THR A 113 28.94 7.72 -9.87
N SER A 114 29.63 6.84 -9.15
CA SER A 114 29.04 5.94 -8.17
C SER A 114 28.79 6.68 -6.86
N THR A 115 27.55 7.13 -6.65
CA THR A 115 27.19 8.01 -5.54
C THR A 115 26.19 7.35 -4.60
N SER A 116 26.41 7.52 -3.29
CA SER A 116 25.50 7.03 -2.24
C SER A 116 24.39 8.04 -1.99
N ILE A 117 23.15 7.57 -1.96
CA ILE A 117 21.95 8.36 -1.66
C ILE A 117 21.31 7.79 -0.39
N GLU A 118 20.97 8.65 0.58
CA GLU A 118 20.27 8.24 1.80
C GLU A 118 19.07 9.12 2.13
N LEU A 119 18.01 8.50 2.66
CA LEU A 119 16.87 9.18 3.26
C LEU A 119 17.00 9.11 4.78
N ARG A 120 17.07 10.27 5.43
CA ARG A 120 17.14 10.38 6.89
C ARG A 120 15.83 10.91 7.43
N ASP A 121 15.09 10.06 8.12
CA ASP A 121 13.91 10.47 8.86
C ASP A 121 14.29 11.39 10.02
N LEU A 122 13.50 12.42 10.27
CA LEU A 122 13.70 13.36 11.37
C LEU A 122 12.68 13.19 12.50
N THR A 123 11.65 12.38 12.31
CA THR A 123 10.42 12.49 13.11
C THR A 123 9.85 11.16 13.60
N GLY A 124 9.99 10.08 12.82
CA GLY A 124 9.31 8.82 13.12
C GLY A 124 7.81 8.80 12.79
N PHE A 125 7.29 9.80 12.06
CA PHE A 125 5.86 9.93 11.78
C PHE A 125 5.56 10.01 10.27
N GLU A 126 5.62 8.86 9.59
CA GLU A 126 5.16 8.67 8.21
C GLU A 126 5.79 9.63 7.19
N GLY A 127 7.10 9.87 7.30
CA GLY A 127 7.84 10.52 6.22
C GLY A 127 7.63 9.76 4.91
N ARG A 128 7.34 10.48 3.81
CA ARG A 128 6.99 9.87 2.52
C ARG A 128 7.97 10.27 1.43
N CYS A 129 8.60 9.31 0.79
CA CYS A 129 9.46 9.56 -0.36
C CYS A 129 9.06 8.62 -1.49
N ASP A 130 8.55 9.18 -2.58
CA ASP A 130 8.16 8.42 -3.76
C ASP A 130 9.32 8.36 -4.78
N ALA A 131 9.85 9.51 -5.18
CA ALA A 131 10.91 9.55 -6.19
C ALA A 131 11.89 10.68 -5.95
N ILE A 132 13.09 10.53 -6.49
CA ILE A 132 14.18 11.52 -6.44
C ILE A 132 14.65 11.79 -7.87
N TYR A 133 14.76 13.06 -8.21
CA TYR A 133 15.18 13.51 -9.53
C TYR A 133 16.37 14.45 -9.42
N PHE A 134 17.46 14.08 -10.09
CA PHE A 134 18.65 14.91 -10.27
C PHE A 134 18.67 15.46 -11.68
N CYS A 135 19.00 16.74 -11.84
CA CYS A 135 19.11 17.41 -13.13
C CYS A 135 20.21 18.45 -13.10
N SER A 136 20.97 18.57 -14.18
CA SER A 136 22.00 19.61 -14.32
C SER A 136 21.43 21.04 -14.34
N GLU A 137 20.15 21.20 -14.65
CA GLU A 137 19.44 22.49 -14.66
C GLU A 137 18.47 22.61 -13.48
N TYR A 138 18.29 23.83 -12.95
CA TYR A 138 17.25 24.14 -11.97
C TYR A 138 15.87 24.12 -12.63
N GLN A 139 15.30 22.93 -12.74
CA GLN A 139 14.01 22.69 -13.37
C GLN A 139 13.22 21.65 -12.56
N GLU A 140 12.03 22.04 -12.10
CA GLU A 140 11.10 21.12 -11.44
C GLU A 140 10.54 20.10 -12.47
N PRO A 141 10.41 18.81 -12.10
CA PRO A 141 9.78 17.81 -12.97
C PRO A 141 8.27 18.01 -13.14
N LEU A 142 7.67 17.29 -14.10
CA LEU A 142 6.22 17.29 -14.32
C LEU A 142 5.47 16.68 -13.13
N GLY A 143 4.28 17.21 -12.82
CA GLY A 143 3.53 16.88 -11.59
C GLY A 143 2.14 16.28 -11.76
N GLN A 144 1.52 16.30 -12.96
CA GLN A 144 0.19 15.71 -13.17
C GLN A 144 0.28 14.20 -13.33
N LEU A 145 -0.65 13.42 -12.74
CA LEU A 145 -0.56 11.94 -12.67
C LEU A 145 -0.46 11.24 -14.03
N GLU A 146 -1.37 11.49 -14.99
CA GLU A 146 -1.32 10.85 -16.31
C GLU A 146 -0.05 11.23 -17.09
N GLU A 147 0.37 12.49 -16.96
CA GLU A 147 1.61 12.98 -17.55
C GLU A 147 2.82 12.35 -16.85
N LEU A 148 2.73 12.12 -15.53
CA LEU A 148 3.75 11.53 -14.68
C LEU A 148 3.94 10.05 -14.99
N ASP A 149 2.88 9.27 -15.17
CA ASP A 149 2.98 7.85 -15.51
C ASP A 149 3.63 7.66 -16.88
N ASN A 150 3.18 8.43 -17.87
CA ASN A 150 3.80 8.42 -19.20
C ASN A 150 5.26 8.92 -19.16
N TRP A 151 5.55 9.90 -18.31
CA TRP A 151 6.90 10.42 -18.11
C TRP A 151 7.80 9.40 -17.41
N ARG A 152 7.32 8.71 -16.36
CA ARG A 152 8.03 7.62 -15.66
C ARG A 152 8.37 6.50 -16.61
N LYS A 153 7.37 5.99 -17.35
CA LYS A 153 7.58 4.95 -18.39
C LYS A 153 8.70 5.35 -19.35
N LYS A 154 8.71 6.61 -19.82
CA LYS A 154 9.78 7.13 -20.67
C LYS A 154 11.13 7.21 -19.97
N MET A 155 11.17 7.64 -18.71
CA MET A 155 12.41 7.74 -17.93
C MET A 155 13.05 6.38 -17.66
N VAL A 156 12.25 5.34 -17.42
CA VAL A 156 12.76 3.97 -17.19
C VAL A 156 12.80 3.11 -18.46
N GLY A 157 12.41 3.66 -19.63
CA GLY A 157 12.38 2.94 -20.90
C GLY A 157 11.39 1.77 -20.93
N GLU A 158 10.30 1.85 -20.17
CA GLU A 158 9.29 0.80 -20.08
C GLU A 158 8.37 0.80 -21.30
N SER A 159 8.10 -0.39 -21.85
CA SER A 159 7.13 -0.61 -22.93
C SER A 159 5.70 -0.75 -22.38
N ASP A 160 4.70 -0.37 -23.19
CA ASP A 160 3.29 -0.54 -22.81
C ASP A 160 2.83 -2.00 -22.69
N ARG A 161 3.59 -2.93 -23.28
CA ARG A 161 3.37 -4.36 -23.15
C ARG A 161 4.47 -4.97 -22.28
N PRO A 162 4.14 -5.80 -21.28
CA PRO A 162 5.13 -6.56 -20.54
C PRO A 162 5.98 -7.45 -21.45
N ASN A 163 7.29 -7.49 -21.19
CA ASN A 163 8.23 -8.27 -22.00
C ASN A 163 8.17 -9.78 -21.70
N LYS A 164 7.63 -10.15 -20.54
CA LYS A 164 7.45 -11.54 -20.14
C LYS A 164 5.98 -11.93 -20.19
N THR A 165 5.69 -13.10 -20.77
CA THR A 165 4.35 -13.67 -20.81
C THR A 165 4.42 -15.12 -20.35
N ASP A 166 3.55 -15.47 -19.40
CA ASP A 166 3.38 -16.84 -18.90
C ASP A 166 1.94 -17.31 -19.16
N SER A 167 1.74 -18.61 -19.30
CA SER A 167 0.43 -19.21 -19.60
C SER A 167 0.08 -20.28 -18.59
N PHE A 168 -1.18 -20.27 -18.14
CA PHE A 168 -1.71 -21.17 -17.13
C PHE A 168 -3.10 -21.67 -17.54
N ASP A 169 -3.59 -22.70 -16.87
CA ASP A 169 -4.96 -23.17 -17.05
C ASP A 169 -5.95 -22.25 -16.31
N VAL A 170 -5.51 -21.68 -15.20
CA VAL A 170 -6.28 -20.67 -14.44
C VAL A 170 -5.36 -19.64 -13.80
N VAL A 171 -5.75 -18.37 -13.91
CA VAL A 171 -5.10 -17.24 -13.22
C VAL A 171 -6.02 -16.76 -12.10
N ILE A 172 -5.51 -16.75 -10.88
CA ILE A 172 -6.20 -16.30 -9.68
C ILE A 172 -5.51 -15.03 -9.19
N VAL A 173 -6.25 -13.92 -9.15
CA VAL A 173 -5.71 -12.62 -8.72
C VAL A 173 -6.21 -12.32 -7.32
N GLY A 174 -5.30 -12.31 -6.34
CA GLY A 174 -5.58 -12.03 -4.93
C GLY A 174 -5.35 -13.25 -4.02
N GLY A 175 -4.23 -13.24 -3.29
CA GLY A 175 -3.82 -14.31 -2.37
C GLY A 175 -4.53 -14.33 -1.01
N ARG A 176 -5.76 -13.82 -0.90
CA ARG A 176 -6.55 -13.84 0.35
C ARG A 176 -7.12 -15.24 0.61
N ILE A 177 -7.90 -15.42 1.67
CA ILE A 177 -8.52 -16.73 2.01
C ILE A 177 -9.31 -17.31 0.84
N ALA A 178 -10.08 -16.49 0.12
CA ALA A 178 -10.83 -16.93 -1.06
C ALA A 178 -9.91 -17.42 -2.19
N GLY A 179 -8.88 -16.64 -2.55
CA GLY A 179 -7.94 -17.01 -3.61
C GLY A 179 -7.08 -18.24 -3.26
N CYS A 180 -6.65 -18.36 -2.00
CA CYS A 180 -5.99 -19.57 -1.52
C CYS A 180 -6.90 -20.80 -1.64
N ALA A 181 -8.18 -20.68 -1.27
CA ALA A 181 -9.14 -21.78 -1.40
C ALA A 181 -9.37 -22.16 -2.86
N ALA A 182 -9.52 -21.16 -3.75
CA ALA A 182 -9.68 -21.36 -5.18
C ALA A 182 -8.45 -22.05 -5.80
N ALA A 183 -7.23 -21.63 -5.41
CA ALA A 183 -5.99 -22.23 -5.90
C ALA A 183 -5.88 -23.70 -5.52
N ILE A 184 -6.15 -24.05 -4.26
CA ILE A 184 -6.17 -25.45 -3.79
C ILE A 184 -7.22 -26.26 -4.57
N ALA A 185 -8.44 -25.73 -4.71
CA ALA A 185 -9.51 -26.43 -5.41
C ALA A 185 -9.18 -26.67 -6.90
N ALA A 186 -8.60 -25.67 -7.59
CA ALA A 186 -8.17 -25.78 -8.97
C ALA A 186 -7.00 -26.76 -9.14
N ALA A 187 -6.01 -26.69 -8.26
CA ALA A 187 -4.86 -27.58 -8.28
C ALA A 187 -5.25 -29.04 -8.08
N GLU A 188 -6.19 -29.33 -7.17
CA GLU A 188 -6.72 -30.68 -6.96
C GLU A 188 -7.55 -31.22 -8.13
N LYS A 189 -7.96 -30.36 -9.06
CA LYS A 189 -8.55 -30.74 -10.35
C LYS A 189 -7.50 -30.96 -11.44
N GLY A 190 -6.22 -30.82 -11.13
CA GLY A 190 -5.10 -31.00 -12.05
C GLY A 190 -4.80 -29.79 -12.94
N LEU A 191 -5.36 -28.62 -12.63
CA LEU A 191 -5.08 -27.39 -13.37
C LEU A 191 -3.71 -26.82 -12.96
N ASN A 192 -2.97 -26.24 -13.90
CA ASN A 192 -1.82 -25.39 -13.61
C ASN A 192 -2.30 -24.00 -13.22
N VAL A 193 -2.01 -23.60 -11.99
CA VAL A 193 -2.57 -22.39 -11.36
C VAL A 193 -1.49 -21.32 -11.23
N ALA A 194 -1.77 -20.10 -11.68
CA ALA A 194 -1.05 -18.92 -11.20
C ALA A 194 -1.83 -18.25 -10.07
N LEU A 195 -1.25 -18.19 -8.87
CA LEU A 195 -1.80 -17.43 -7.75
C LEU A 195 -0.99 -16.13 -7.58
N ILE A 196 -1.59 -15.02 -7.99
CA ILE A 196 -0.97 -13.69 -8.03
C ILE A 196 -1.39 -12.91 -6.80
N HIS A 197 -0.42 -12.39 -6.03
CA HIS A 197 -0.67 -11.59 -4.85
C HIS A 197 0.29 -10.41 -4.78
N ASP A 198 -0.28 -9.23 -4.54
CA ASP A 198 0.39 -7.94 -4.45
C ASP A 198 1.25 -7.76 -3.19
N ARG A 199 1.13 -8.66 -2.21
CA ARG A 199 1.83 -8.61 -0.91
C ARG A 199 2.78 -9.79 -0.72
N PRO A 200 3.78 -9.69 0.18
CA PRO A 200 4.74 -10.75 0.42
C PRO A 200 4.20 -11.96 1.19
N ILE A 201 3.00 -11.88 1.77
CA ILE A 201 2.43 -12.96 2.61
C ILE A 201 0.97 -13.19 2.22
N LEU A 202 0.58 -14.45 2.04
CA LEU A 202 -0.81 -14.83 1.74
C LEU A 202 -1.75 -14.55 2.91
N GLY A 203 -3.03 -14.38 2.64
CA GLY A 203 -4.11 -14.32 3.64
C GLY A 203 -4.88 -13.00 3.69
N GLY A 204 -4.39 -11.94 3.05
CA GLY A 204 -5.00 -10.61 3.11
C GLY A 204 -5.10 -10.11 4.54
N ASN A 205 -6.29 -9.67 4.96
CA ASN A 205 -6.53 -9.21 6.33
C ASN A 205 -6.21 -10.28 7.39
N ALA A 206 -6.23 -11.57 7.02
CA ALA A 206 -5.89 -12.69 7.91
C ALA A 206 -4.40 -13.06 7.93
N SER A 207 -3.55 -12.27 7.27
CA SER A 207 -2.10 -12.40 7.33
C SER A 207 -1.54 -11.76 8.60
N SER A 208 -0.25 -11.96 8.88
CA SER A 208 0.44 -11.22 9.93
C SER A 208 0.64 -9.72 9.65
N GLU A 209 0.32 -9.22 8.46
CA GLU A 209 0.34 -7.77 8.17
C GLU A 209 -0.83 -7.05 8.85
N THR A 210 -2.06 -7.61 8.80
CA THR A 210 -3.27 -6.97 9.38
C THR A 210 -3.81 -7.70 10.61
N ARG A 211 -3.70 -9.04 10.66
CA ARG A 211 -4.01 -9.90 11.83
C ARG A 211 -5.46 -9.88 12.27
N VAL A 212 -6.38 -9.82 11.32
CA VAL A 212 -7.81 -10.06 11.55
C VAL A 212 -8.06 -11.56 11.44
N HIS A 213 -8.54 -12.21 12.49
CA HIS A 213 -8.81 -13.65 12.42
C HIS A 213 -9.93 -13.95 11.41
N THR A 214 -9.90 -15.14 10.83
CA THR A 214 -11.00 -15.63 10.01
C THR A 214 -12.17 -16.05 10.89
N GLU A 215 -13.37 -15.61 10.56
CA GLU A 215 -14.62 -16.05 11.16
C GLU A 215 -15.58 -16.57 10.06
N GLY A 216 -16.48 -17.48 10.43
CA GLY A 216 -17.49 -18.01 9.52
C GLY A 216 -17.77 -19.50 9.72
N ILE A 217 -18.84 -19.98 9.10
CA ILE A 217 -19.26 -21.38 9.16
C ILE A 217 -18.69 -22.11 7.93
N PRO A 218 -17.67 -22.98 8.08
CA PRO A 218 -16.97 -23.55 6.94
C PRO A 218 -17.76 -24.63 6.17
N TRP A 219 -18.81 -25.20 6.79
CA TRP A 219 -19.74 -26.19 6.21
C TRP A 219 -19.05 -27.20 5.27
N HIS A 220 -19.45 -27.28 4.00
CA HIS A 220 -18.94 -28.26 3.03
C HIS A 220 -17.47 -28.02 2.66
N SER A 221 -16.99 -26.79 2.86
CA SER A 221 -15.65 -26.34 2.48
C SER A 221 -14.63 -26.52 3.61
N LYS A 222 -15.02 -27.12 4.76
CA LYS A 222 -14.18 -27.28 5.94
C LYS A 222 -12.81 -27.89 5.66
N ARG A 223 -12.71 -28.84 4.74
CA ARG A 223 -11.45 -29.46 4.36
C ARG A 223 -10.42 -28.41 3.92
N ILE A 224 -10.74 -27.63 2.89
CA ILE A 224 -9.84 -26.59 2.37
C ILE A 224 -9.71 -25.43 3.35
N ILE A 225 -10.83 -24.95 3.93
CA ILE A 225 -10.79 -23.79 4.84
C ILE A 225 -9.90 -24.06 6.06
N SER A 226 -9.93 -25.27 6.64
CA SER A 226 -9.08 -25.60 7.80
C SER A 226 -7.58 -25.59 7.51
N MET A 227 -7.19 -25.66 6.23
CA MET A 227 -5.79 -25.59 5.80
C MET A 227 -5.27 -24.14 5.76
N ILE A 228 -6.14 -23.15 5.57
CA ILE A 228 -5.75 -21.76 5.24
C ILE A 228 -6.31 -20.69 6.19
N ASN A 229 -7.28 -21.05 7.03
CA ASN A 229 -7.91 -20.17 8.02
C ASN A 229 -6.93 -19.74 9.12
N THR A 230 -7.39 -19.00 10.12
CA THR A 230 -6.60 -18.70 11.32
C THR A 230 -7.19 -19.38 12.54
N LYS A 231 -6.40 -19.46 13.62
CA LYS A 231 -7.01 -19.58 14.95
C LYS A 231 -7.71 -18.26 15.31
N HIS A 232 -8.63 -18.33 16.27
CA HIS A 232 -9.37 -17.16 16.75
C HIS A 232 -8.54 -16.39 17.79
N TRP A 233 -7.48 -15.74 17.31
CA TRP A 233 -6.68 -14.83 18.13
C TRP A 233 -7.39 -13.48 18.28
N PRO A 234 -7.14 -12.72 19.37
CA PRO A 234 -7.50 -11.30 19.39
C PRO A 234 -6.94 -10.59 18.16
N ASN A 235 -7.72 -9.69 17.56
CA ASN A 235 -7.29 -8.91 16.40
C ASN A 235 -6.00 -8.15 16.72
N GLY A 236 -5.02 -8.14 15.81
CA GLY A 236 -3.71 -7.54 16.04
C GLY A 236 -2.68 -8.47 16.73
N SER A 237 -3.09 -9.65 17.20
CA SER A 237 -2.22 -10.59 17.92
C SER A 237 -1.01 -11.03 17.07
N PRO A 238 0.22 -11.03 17.65
CA PRO A 238 1.42 -11.46 16.92
C PRO A 238 1.43 -12.97 16.64
N LEU A 239 0.57 -13.73 17.35
CA LEU A 239 0.43 -15.17 17.15
C LEU A 239 -0.17 -15.55 15.80
N ALA A 240 -0.83 -14.60 15.11
CA ALA A 240 -1.34 -14.78 13.76
C ALA A 240 -0.24 -15.19 12.75
N LYS A 241 1.03 -14.86 13.01
CA LYS A 241 2.17 -15.31 12.19
C LYS A 241 2.31 -16.83 12.11
N GLN A 242 1.76 -17.58 13.08
CA GLN A 242 1.73 -19.04 13.01
C GLN A 242 0.79 -19.53 11.90
N ASP A 243 -0.31 -18.82 11.67
CA ASP A 243 -1.31 -19.18 10.67
C ASP A 243 -0.83 -18.86 9.24
N ASP A 244 0.08 -17.89 9.08
CA ASP A 244 0.77 -17.66 7.80
C ASP A 244 1.58 -18.89 7.37
N ARG A 245 2.39 -19.44 8.29
CA ARG A 245 3.17 -20.67 8.01
C ARG A 245 2.27 -21.83 7.61
N LYS A 246 1.21 -22.06 8.38
CA LYS A 246 0.20 -23.10 8.08
C LYS A 246 -0.39 -22.90 6.68
N ARG A 247 -0.72 -21.66 6.30
CA ARG A 247 -1.30 -21.33 4.99
C ARG A 247 -0.30 -21.59 3.86
N HIS A 248 0.94 -21.12 4.02
CA HIS A 248 2.02 -21.35 3.04
C HIS A 248 2.32 -22.84 2.86
N GLU A 249 2.52 -23.60 3.96
CA GLU A 249 2.76 -25.05 3.92
C GLU A 249 1.65 -25.80 3.16
N ASN A 250 0.41 -25.35 3.28
CA ASN A 250 -0.73 -25.97 2.60
C ASN A 250 -0.90 -25.55 1.14
N ILE A 251 -0.35 -24.41 0.72
CA ILE A 251 -0.35 -23.96 -0.68
C ILE A 251 0.84 -24.57 -1.42
N GLU A 252 2.02 -24.50 -0.83
CA GLU A 252 3.29 -24.88 -1.46
C GLU A 252 3.47 -26.40 -1.59
N LYS A 253 2.63 -27.22 -0.95
CA LYS A 253 2.59 -28.67 -1.17
C LYS A 253 2.06 -29.08 -2.54
N TYR A 254 1.41 -28.18 -3.28
CA TYR A 254 0.88 -28.44 -4.61
C TYR A 254 1.89 -27.96 -5.66
N GLU A 255 2.50 -28.90 -6.38
CA GLU A 255 3.52 -28.59 -7.40
C GLU A 255 2.96 -27.80 -8.60
N ASN A 256 1.64 -27.87 -8.82
CA ASN A 256 0.93 -27.17 -9.89
C ASN A 256 0.31 -25.82 -9.45
N ILE A 257 0.65 -25.32 -8.25
CA ILE A 257 0.38 -23.93 -7.86
C ILE A 257 1.66 -23.11 -7.98
N HIS A 258 1.67 -22.17 -8.91
CA HIS A 258 2.75 -21.22 -9.10
C HIS A 258 2.42 -19.93 -8.36
N LEU A 259 3.13 -19.70 -7.26
CA LEU A 259 2.89 -18.57 -6.36
C LEU A 259 3.70 -17.34 -6.78
N TYR A 260 3.01 -16.22 -7.01
CA TYR A 260 3.58 -14.93 -7.38
C TYR A 260 3.30 -13.89 -6.30
N LEU A 261 4.17 -13.82 -5.29
CA LEU A 261 4.10 -12.82 -4.20
C LEU A 261 4.75 -11.50 -4.63
N GLN A 262 4.24 -10.39 -4.09
CA GLN A 262 4.66 -9.04 -4.47
C GLN A 262 4.41 -8.71 -5.96
N TRP A 263 3.50 -9.42 -6.62
CA TRP A 263 3.06 -9.13 -7.98
C TRP A 263 1.65 -8.54 -7.95
N ARG A 264 1.55 -7.25 -8.26
CA ARG A 264 0.28 -6.52 -8.30
C ARG A 264 -0.26 -6.52 -9.73
N ALA A 265 -1.47 -7.02 -9.94
CA ALA A 265 -2.18 -6.81 -11.20
C ALA A 265 -2.55 -5.32 -11.35
N PHE A 266 -2.48 -4.77 -12.55
CA PHE A 266 -2.84 -3.36 -12.80
C PHE A 266 -3.75 -3.16 -14.01
N THR A 267 -3.99 -4.19 -14.82
CA THR A 267 -4.98 -4.14 -15.89
C THR A 267 -5.39 -5.55 -16.35
N ALA A 268 -6.58 -5.63 -16.94
CA ALA A 268 -7.10 -6.79 -17.66
C ALA A 268 -7.23 -6.43 -19.13
N ILE A 269 -6.72 -7.30 -20.01
CA ILE A 269 -6.91 -7.16 -21.45
C ILE A 269 -8.09 -8.02 -21.83
N THR A 270 -9.13 -7.38 -22.34
CA THR A 270 -10.37 -8.04 -22.76
C THR A 270 -10.57 -7.96 -24.27
N GLU A 271 -11.02 -9.06 -24.86
CA GLU A 271 -11.47 -9.13 -26.24
C GLU A 271 -12.83 -9.84 -26.29
N ASN A 272 -13.79 -9.29 -27.04
CA ASN A 272 -15.14 -9.87 -27.19
C ASN A 272 -15.82 -10.25 -25.85
N ASN A 273 -15.71 -9.38 -24.83
CA ASN A 273 -16.21 -9.60 -23.47
C ASN A 273 -15.60 -10.81 -22.73
N SER A 274 -14.43 -11.28 -23.16
CA SER A 274 -13.63 -12.30 -22.49
C SER A 274 -12.32 -11.69 -22.00
N ILE A 275 -11.89 -12.04 -20.79
CA ILE A 275 -10.53 -11.70 -20.35
C ILE A 275 -9.55 -12.61 -21.09
N GLU A 276 -8.58 -12.01 -21.78
CA GLU A 276 -7.53 -12.74 -22.49
C GLU A 276 -6.25 -12.84 -21.65
N SER A 277 -5.95 -11.77 -20.90
CA SER A 277 -4.76 -11.72 -20.06
C SER A 277 -4.84 -10.67 -18.96
N VAL A 278 -3.98 -10.84 -17.95
CA VAL A 278 -3.77 -9.88 -16.87
C VAL A 278 -2.32 -9.44 -16.87
N ASP A 279 -2.11 -8.13 -16.83
CA ASP A 279 -0.77 -7.57 -16.68
C ASP A 279 -0.51 -7.21 -15.22
N THR A 280 0.71 -7.50 -14.79
CA THR A 280 1.15 -7.36 -13.40
C THR A 280 2.49 -6.67 -13.34
N ARG A 281 2.76 -6.04 -12.19
CA ARG A 281 4.03 -5.39 -11.87
C ARG A 281 4.52 -5.85 -10.50
N HIS A 282 5.80 -6.19 -10.41
CA HIS A 282 6.43 -6.51 -9.13
C HIS A 282 6.60 -5.23 -8.29
N THR A 283 6.08 -5.22 -7.07
CA THR A 283 5.93 -4.01 -6.25
C THR A 283 7.23 -3.40 -5.73
N ALA A 284 8.34 -4.14 -5.81
CA ALA A 284 9.64 -3.69 -5.32
C ALA A 284 10.73 -3.57 -6.41
N THR A 285 10.47 -4.02 -7.65
CA THR A 285 11.46 -3.96 -8.75
C THR A 285 10.91 -3.31 -10.01
N GLY A 286 9.59 -3.11 -10.11
CA GLY A 286 8.95 -2.59 -11.31
C GLY A 286 8.86 -3.58 -12.47
N GLU A 287 9.39 -4.82 -12.35
CA GLU A 287 9.32 -5.82 -13.41
C GLU A 287 7.85 -6.08 -13.79
N THR A 288 7.55 -6.03 -15.08
CA THR A 288 6.21 -6.34 -15.60
C THR A 288 6.12 -7.72 -16.22
N ARG A 289 4.96 -8.36 -16.03
CA ARG A 289 4.65 -9.69 -16.56
C ARG A 289 3.19 -9.81 -16.93
N ARG A 290 2.93 -10.47 -18.06
CA ARG A 290 1.60 -10.83 -18.55
C ARG A 290 1.26 -12.28 -18.23
N PHE A 291 0.04 -12.52 -17.81
CA PHE A 291 -0.50 -13.85 -17.52
C PHE A 291 -1.69 -14.15 -18.43
N ASN A 292 -1.59 -15.20 -19.23
CA ASN A 292 -2.65 -15.69 -20.10
C ASN A 292 -3.28 -16.96 -19.51
N ALA A 293 -4.61 -17.08 -19.59
CA ALA A 293 -5.33 -18.29 -19.21
C ALA A 293 -6.71 -18.32 -19.87
N PRO A 294 -7.34 -19.51 -20.02
CA PRO A 294 -8.75 -19.61 -20.41
C PRO A 294 -9.71 -19.25 -19.26
N PHE A 295 -9.25 -19.29 -18.00
CA PHE A 295 -10.06 -18.99 -16.83
C PHE A 295 -9.36 -18.00 -15.91
N PHE A 296 -10.14 -17.05 -15.40
CA PHE A 296 -9.68 -16.06 -14.42
C PHE A 296 -10.61 -16.06 -13.20
N ILE A 297 -10.02 -15.94 -12.00
CA ILE A 297 -10.77 -15.83 -10.75
C ILE A 297 -10.32 -14.56 -10.03
N ASP A 298 -11.25 -13.62 -9.87
CA ASP A 298 -11.03 -12.40 -9.10
C ASP A 298 -11.20 -12.68 -7.60
N CYS A 299 -10.12 -12.54 -6.85
CA CYS A 299 -10.06 -12.65 -5.39
C CYS A 299 -9.38 -11.42 -4.77
N THR A 300 -9.44 -10.27 -5.46
CA THR A 300 -8.78 -9.02 -5.06
C THR A 300 -9.44 -8.34 -3.86
N GLY A 301 -10.68 -8.74 -3.53
CA GLY A 301 -11.49 -8.15 -2.47
C GLY A 301 -12.53 -7.19 -3.04
N ASP A 302 -12.07 -6.13 -3.70
CA ASP A 302 -12.94 -5.08 -4.25
C ASP A 302 -13.39 -5.33 -5.70
N GLY A 303 -12.95 -6.44 -6.30
CA GLY A 303 -13.34 -6.80 -7.68
C GLY A 303 -12.56 -6.06 -8.75
N TRP A 304 -11.28 -5.77 -8.53
CA TRP A 304 -10.42 -5.02 -9.45
C TRP A 304 -10.32 -5.64 -10.83
N LEU A 305 -10.24 -6.97 -10.91
CA LEU A 305 -10.16 -7.64 -12.20
C LEU A 305 -11.49 -7.52 -12.96
N GLY A 306 -12.61 -7.66 -12.26
CA GLY A 306 -13.94 -7.37 -12.82
C GLY A 306 -14.07 -5.93 -13.30
N PHE A 307 -13.61 -4.96 -12.49
CA PHE A 307 -13.58 -3.54 -12.84
C PHE A 307 -12.78 -3.30 -14.14
N TRP A 308 -11.54 -3.79 -14.22
CA TRP A 308 -10.72 -3.62 -15.43
C TRP A 308 -11.27 -4.37 -16.65
N ALA A 309 -12.01 -5.45 -16.44
CA ALA A 309 -12.67 -6.18 -17.51
C ALA A 309 -13.95 -5.51 -18.02
N GLY A 310 -14.37 -4.38 -17.41
CA GLY A 310 -15.57 -3.65 -17.80
C GLY A 310 -16.87 -4.24 -17.26
N ALA A 311 -16.82 -5.02 -16.18
CA ALA A 311 -18.01 -5.52 -15.51
C ALA A 311 -18.84 -4.36 -14.92
N GLU A 312 -20.15 -4.55 -14.85
CA GLU A 312 -21.03 -3.65 -14.10
C GLU A 312 -20.65 -3.66 -12.62
N MET A 313 -20.66 -2.48 -12.00
CA MET A 313 -20.23 -2.30 -10.61
C MET A 313 -21.24 -1.48 -9.81
N MET A 314 -21.18 -1.66 -8.50
CA MET A 314 -21.92 -0.89 -7.53
C MET A 314 -20.98 -0.51 -6.39
N TYR A 315 -21.14 0.70 -5.87
CA TYR A 315 -20.46 1.17 -4.68
C TYR A 315 -21.51 1.65 -3.66
N GLY A 316 -21.26 1.37 -2.39
CA GLY A 316 -22.18 1.72 -1.31
C GLY A 316 -23.39 0.79 -1.24
N ARG A 317 -24.54 1.34 -0.84
CA ARG A 317 -25.80 0.61 -0.68
C ARG A 317 -26.84 1.15 -1.66
N GLU A 318 -27.51 0.25 -2.35
CA GLU A 318 -28.60 0.54 -3.26
C GLU A 318 -29.89 0.95 -2.50
N PRO A 319 -30.80 1.68 -3.17
CA PRO A 319 -32.15 1.83 -2.63
C PRO A 319 -32.88 0.48 -2.62
N VAL A 320 -33.66 0.24 -1.57
CA VAL A 320 -34.48 -0.98 -1.38
C VAL A 320 -35.36 -1.30 -2.60
N SER A 321 -35.82 -0.28 -3.32
CA SER A 321 -36.68 -0.39 -4.49
C SER A 321 -36.00 -1.00 -5.73
N LYS A 322 -34.66 -1.08 -5.75
CA LYS A 322 -33.91 -1.62 -6.88
C LYS A 322 -34.10 -3.13 -7.04
N TYR A 323 -34.15 -3.86 -5.92
CA TYR A 323 -34.24 -5.33 -5.89
C TYR A 323 -35.35 -5.88 -4.98
N ASP A 324 -36.18 -5.01 -4.41
CA ASP A 324 -37.26 -5.37 -3.48
C ASP A 324 -36.75 -6.14 -2.23
N GLU A 325 -35.69 -5.61 -1.62
CA GLU A 325 -35.01 -6.24 -0.48
C GLU A 325 -35.56 -5.82 0.89
N SER A 326 -36.83 -5.41 0.92
CA SER A 326 -37.49 -5.06 2.18
C SER A 326 -37.78 -6.32 3.00
N TRP A 327 -37.50 -6.27 4.31
CA TRP A 327 -37.78 -7.40 5.21
C TRP A 327 -39.04 -7.13 6.04
N PRO A 328 -40.05 -8.02 6.07
CA PRO A 328 -41.27 -7.78 6.84
C PRO A 328 -41.04 -7.47 8.34
N LYS A 329 -39.98 -8.05 8.92
CA LYS A 329 -39.64 -7.87 10.34
C LYS A 329 -38.74 -6.67 10.62
N TYR A 330 -37.94 -6.25 9.65
CA TYR A 330 -36.84 -5.31 9.86
C TYR A 330 -36.89 -4.09 8.92
N GLY A 331 -37.90 -4.04 8.03
CA GLY A 331 -38.08 -2.99 7.04
C GLY A 331 -36.86 -2.80 6.16
N GLU A 332 -36.38 -1.56 6.14
CA GLU A 332 -35.28 -1.02 5.32
C GLU A 332 -33.97 -0.92 6.12
N LEU A 333 -33.81 -1.72 7.19
CA LEU A 333 -32.65 -1.62 8.08
C LEU A 333 -31.32 -1.83 7.34
N TRP A 334 -31.28 -2.73 6.37
CA TRP A 334 -30.07 -3.09 5.61
C TRP A 334 -29.97 -2.39 4.26
N SER A 335 -31.10 -2.15 3.61
CA SER A 335 -31.19 -1.47 2.31
C SER A 335 -31.91 -0.14 2.50
N PRO A 336 -31.23 1.01 2.33
CA PRO A 336 -31.83 2.32 2.57
C PRO A 336 -32.93 2.67 1.54
N ASN A 337 -33.75 3.67 1.83
CA ASN A 337 -34.74 4.18 0.87
C ASN A 337 -34.11 4.85 -0.35
N GLU A 338 -33.05 5.62 -0.10
CA GLU A 338 -32.22 6.25 -1.11
C GLU A 338 -30.83 5.63 -1.01
N GLY A 339 -30.23 5.33 -2.16
CA GLY A 339 -28.88 4.77 -2.17
C GLY A 339 -27.88 5.75 -1.56
N ASP A 340 -26.86 5.22 -0.88
CA ASP A 340 -25.79 6.00 -0.28
C ASP A 340 -24.43 5.36 -0.47
N ASN A 341 -23.38 6.13 -0.18
CA ASN A 341 -21.98 5.72 -0.37
C ASN A 341 -21.41 4.94 0.82
N ARG A 342 -22.27 4.39 1.70
CA ARG A 342 -21.79 3.68 2.90
C ARG A 342 -21.29 2.29 2.56
N VAL A 343 -20.05 2.05 2.93
CA VAL A 343 -19.42 0.73 2.95
C VAL A 343 -18.77 0.53 4.32
N MET A 344 -18.39 -0.71 4.63
CA MET A 344 -17.55 -0.99 5.79
C MET A 344 -16.24 -0.20 5.66
N GLY A 345 -15.88 0.52 6.71
CA GLY A 345 -14.77 1.47 6.66
C GLY A 345 -13.40 0.81 6.71
N SER A 346 -12.39 1.63 6.44
CA SER A 346 -11.00 1.23 6.67
C SER A 346 -10.71 1.18 8.16
N SER A 347 -10.02 0.14 8.60
CA SER A 347 -9.61 -0.02 10.00
C SER A 347 -8.10 -0.04 10.15
N VAL A 348 -7.60 0.49 11.25
CA VAL A 348 -6.18 0.40 11.62
C VAL A 348 -6.07 -0.22 13.00
N LEU A 349 -5.44 -1.39 13.06
CA LEU A 349 -5.20 -2.13 14.30
C LEU A 349 -3.81 -1.81 14.83
N TRP A 350 -3.73 -1.53 16.12
CA TRP A 350 -2.49 -1.24 16.83
C TRP A 350 -2.57 -1.77 18.26
N ARG A 351 -1.43 -1.89 18.94
CA ARG A 351 -1.37 -2.44 20.29
C ARG A 351 -0.14 -1.91 21.02
N THR A 352 -0.23 -1.91 22.34
CA THR A 352 0.89 -1.61 23.23
C THR A 352 1.31 -2.85 24.00
N ILE A 353 2.47 -2.77 24.62
CA ILE A 353 2.93 -3.72 25.62
C ILE A 353 3.44 -2.94 26.81
N ASP A 354 3.15 -3.41 28.02
CA ASP A 354 3.78 -2.90 29.22
C ASP A 354 5.24 -3.42 29.25
N THR A 355 6.18 -2.48 29.32
CA THR A 355 7.61 -2.79 29.36
C THR A 355 8.15 -2.87 30.78
N GLY A 356 7.36 -2.49 31.79
CA GLY A 356 7.76 -2.37 33.18
C GLY A 356 8.55 -1.10 33.51
N GLU A 357 8.88 -0.28 32.52
CA GLU A 357 9.60 0.99 32.66
C GLU A 357 8.84 2.13 31.96
N PRO A 358 8.93 3.38 32.46
CA PRO A 358 8.33 4.54 31.79
C PRO A 358 8.92 4.75 30.39
N VAL A 359 8.03 4.93 29.41
CA VAL A 359 8.38 5.25 28.02
C VAL A 359 7.78 6.60 27.66
N ASP A 360 8.57 7.50 27.09
CA ASP A 360 8.09 8.79 26.59
C ASP A 360 7.48 8.65 25.18
N PHE A 361 6.46 9.48 24.88
CA PHE A 361 5.89 9.59 23.54
C PHE A 361 5.86 11.06 23.11
N PRO A 362 6.32 11.42 21.88
CA PRO A 362 6.38 12.81 21.44
C PRO A 362 5.02 13.49 21.38
N GLN A 363 5.01 14.81 21.49
CA GLN A 363 3.81 15.60 21.24
C GLN A 363 3.35 15.47 19.79
N VAL A 364 2.05 15.31 19.58
CA VAL A 364 1.41 15.13 18.26
C VAL A 364 0.33 16.18 18.02
N PRO A 365 0.69 17.48 17.93
CA PRO A 365 -0.30 18.57 17.83
C PRO A 365 -1.24 18.42 16.62
N TRP A 366 -0.73 17.83 15.53
CA TRP A 366 -1.47 17.55 14.29
C TRP A 366 -2.58 16.52 14.42
N SER A 367 -2.62 15.82 15.54
CA SER A 367 -3.63 14.80 15.85
C SER A 367 -4.79 15.34 16.67
N MET A 368 -4.58 16.43 17.40
CA MET A 368 -5.46 16.83 18.50
C MET A 368 -6.87 17.22 18.03
N GLU A 369 -6.99 17.76 16.82
CA GLU A 369 -8.29 18.06 16.21
C GLU A 369 -9.15 16.82 15.97
N VAL A 370 -8.52 15.68 15.66
CA VAL A 370 -9.22 14.41 15.41
C VAL A 370 -9.62 13.73 16.72
N VAL A 371 -8.69 13.67 17.67
CA VAL A 371 -8.88 12.84 18.88
C VAL A 371 -9.52 13.60 20.06
N GLY A 372 -9.36 14.92 20.13
CA GLY A 372 -9.71 15.68 21.32
C GLY A 372 -9.02 15.13 22.57
N ASN A 373 -9.81 14.73 23.57
CA ASN A 373 -9.32 14.16 24.83
C ASN A 373 -9.46 12.63 24.88
N PHE A 374 -9.86 11.98 23.78
CA PHE A 374 -10.04 10.52 23.77
C PHE A 374 -8.68 9.82 23.96
N GLU A 375 -8.67 8.75 24.76
CA GLU A 375 -7.47 7.99 25.09
C GLU A 375 -7.67 6.51 24.77
N ALA A 376 -6.60 5.87 24.32
CA ALA A 376 -6.57 4.44 24.09
C ALA A 376 -5.14 3.92 24.17
N ILE A 377 -5.00 2.65 24.54
CA ILE A 377 -3.73 1.92 24.57
C ILE A 377 -3.71 0.76 23.57
N GLU A 378 -4.80 0.56 22.84
CA GLU A 378 -4.92 -0.45 21.79
C GLU A 378 -6.00 -0.07 20.77
N GLY A 379 -5.86 -0.60 19.56
CA GLY A 379 -6.85 -0.53 18.50
C GLY A 379 -7.58 -1.87 18.37
N THR A 380 -8.90 -1.84 18.44
CA THR A 380 -9.74 -3.04 18.23
C THR A 380 -10.71 -2.84 17.07
N TRP A 381 -11.68 -3.74 16.88
CA TRP A 381 -12.60 -3.75 15.74
C TRP A 381 -13.46 -2.48 15.59
N HIS A 382 -13.60 -1.66 16.63
CA HIS A 382 -14.33 -0.39 16.54
C HIS A 382 -13.50 0.78 15.97
N TRP A 383 -12.21 0.56 15.67
CA TRP A 383 -11.33 1.55 15.03
C TRP A 383 -11.52 1.52 13.52
N GLU A 384 -12.70 1.93 13.09
CA GLU A 384 -13.12 1.94 11.69
C GLU A 384 -13.56 3.35 11.27
N PHE A 385 -13.16 3.79 10.08
CA PHE A 385 -13.56 5.07 9.53
C PHE A 385 -14.20 4.95 8.14
N SER A 386 -15.43 5.44 8.04
CA SER A 386 -16.21 5.57 6.81
C SER A 386 -17.04 6.84 6.87
N HIS A 387 -17.12 7.58 5.77
CA HIS A 387 -17.89 8.81 5.66
C HIS A 387 -18.56 8.88 4.29
N ASN A 388 -19.79 9.38 4.21
CA ASN A 388 -20.54 9.44 2.95
C ASN A 388 -19.85 10.30 1.86
N ASP A 389 -19.09 11.30 2.31
CA ASP A 389 -18.37 12.22 1.44
C ASP A 389 -16.96 11.74 1.05
N LEU A 390 -16.53 10.57 1.53
CA LEU A 390 -15.21 9.99 1.25
C LEU A 390 -15.36 8.60 0.63
N HIS A 391 -14.78 8.44 -0.55
CA HIS A 391 -14.78 7.16 -1.26
C HIS A 391 -13.63 6.30 -0.75
N GLN A 392 -13.91 5.08 -0.26
CA GLN A 392 -12.90 4.21 0.39
C GLN A 392 -11.75 3.82 -0.54
N VAL A 393 -11.96 3.83 -1.86
CA VAL A 393 -10.89 3.65 -2.86
C VAL A 393 -10.15 4.98 -3.16
N ASN A 394 -10.86 5.99 -3.67
CA ASN A 394 -10.23 7.22 -4.17
C ASN A 394 -9.64 8.10 -3.06
N ASP A 395 -10.27 8.13 -1.88
CA ASP A 395 -9.86 8.93 -0.72
C ASP A 395 -9.12 8.10 0.34
N SER A 396 -8.70 6.88 -0.02
CA SER A 396 -8.08 5.89 0.88
C SER A 396 -6.86 6.43 1.65
N GLU A 397 -5.99 7.22 1.01
CA GLU A 397 -4.84 7.83 1.67
C GLU A 397 -5.28 8.89 2.71
N ILE A 398 -6.33 9.67 2.42
CA ILE A 398 -6.88 10.66 3.35
C ILE A 398 -7.50 9.96 4.57
N ILE A 399 -8.25 8.88 4.31
CA ILE A 399 -8.85 8.04 5.35
C ILE A 399 -7.76 7.44 6.25
N ARG A 400 -6.67 6.93 5.67
CA ARG A 400 -5.53 6.44 6.46
C ARG A 400 -4.87 7.56 7.26
N ASP A 401 -4.65 8.72 6.66
CA ASP A 401 -4.03 9.88 7.31
C ASP A 401 -4.90 10.35 8.50
N HIS A 402 -6.23 10.27 8.39
CA HIS A 402 -7.16 10.49 9.51
C HIS A 402 -7.00 9.43 10.62
N MET A 403 -6.88 8.16 10.26
CA MET A 403 -6.70 7.07 11.23
C MET A 403 -5.34 7.16 11.94
N PHE A 404 -4.27 7.57 11.26
CA PHE A 404 -2.99 7.86 11.91
C PHE A 404 -3.12 8.98 12.96
N LYS A 405 -3.87 10.05 12.65
CA LYS A 405 -4.24 11.05 13.65
C LYS A 405 -4.94 10.39 14.83
N ALA A 406 -6.05 9.71 14.62
CA ALA A 406 -6.79 9.06 15.71
C ALA A 406 -5.89 8.20 16.63
N ILE A 407 -5.02 7.36 16.04
CA ILE A 407 -4.17 6.44 16.80
C ILE A 407 -3.11 7.19 17.60
N TYR A 408 -2.29 8.00 16.93
CA TYR A 408 -1.18 8.67 17.59
C TYR A 408 -1.65 9.64 18.67
N GLY A 409 -2.74 10.37 18.44
CA GLY A 409 -3.32 11.24 19.45
C GLY A 409 -3.90 10.49 20.64
N SER A 410 -4.60 9.39 20.39
CA SER A 410 -5.22 8.61 21.48
C SER A 410 -4.16 7.99 22.39
N PHE A 411 -3.06 7.52 21.80
CA PHE A 411 -1.94 6.99 22.55
C PHE A 411 -1.19 8.09 23.31
N TYR A 412 -0.97 9.26 22.68
CA TYR A 412 -0.39 10.42 23.36
C TYR A 412 -1.20 10.82 24.60
N ASN A 413 -2.53 10.90 24.47
CA ASN A 413 -3.44 11.22 25.58
C ASN A 413 -3.34 10.17 26.70
N ALA A 414 -3.36 8.88 26.35
CA ALA A 414 -3.19 7.79 27.31
C ALA A 414 -1.87 7.91 28.08
N LYS A 415 -0.78 8.31 27.41
CA LYS A 415 0.54 8.53 28.02
C LYS A 415 0.65 9.76 28.91
N GLN A 416 -0.35 10.65 28.92
CA GLN A 416 -0.41 11.74 29.90
C GLN A 416 -1.01 11.30 31.23
N GLN A 417 -1.61 10.10 31.29
CA GLN A 417 -2.23 9.58 32.50
C GLN A 417 -1.18 8.96 33.43
N PRO A 418 -1.19 9.24 34.74
CA PRO A 418 -0.20 8.71 35.68
C PRO A 418 -0.16 7.17 35.76
N GLU A 419 -1.24 6.49 35.40
CA GLU A 419 -1.36 5.04 35.40
C GLU A 419 -0.69 4.33 34.21
N ASN A 420 -0.29 5.06 33.16
CA ASN A 420 0.27 4.51 31.90
C ASN A 420 1.67 5.02 31.59
#